data_AF-A0A3N5NZ46-F1
#
_entry.id   AF-A0A3N5NZ46-F1
#
_cell.length_a   1.000
_cell.length_b   1.000
_cell.length_c   1.000
_cell.angle_alpha   90.00
_cell.angle_beta   90.00
_cell.angle_gamma   90.00
#
_symmetry.space_group_name_H-M   'P 1'
#
loop_
_entity.id
_entity.type
_entity.pdbx_description
1 polymer ?
#
loop_
_entity_poly.entity_id
_entity_poly.type
_entity_poly.pdbx_seq_one_letter_code
_entity_poly.pdbx_strand_id
1 'polypeptide(L)' 'MKLRVLDPTHESKPAESKLAERLGSLEGKTIGFISNGKEGTSGYFTHLDRLLRQEFGIAEVVWRTKSNYS' A
#
# COMPACT_ATOMS: atom_id res chain seq x y z
N MET A 1 -11.76 -47.51 13.12
CA MET A 1 -11.42 -46.10 13.45
C MET A 1 -11.45 -45.29 12.17
N LYS A 2 -12.16 -44.15 12.11
CA LYS A 2 -12.33 -43.35 10.89
C LYS A 2 -11.52 -42.06 11.02
N LEU A 3 -10.49 -41.89 10.19
CA LEU A 3 -9.71 -40.66 10.13
C LEU A 3 -10.52 -39.60 9.38
N ARG A 4 -10.70 -38.42 9.97
CA ARG A 4 -11.34 -37.27 9.33
C ARG A 4 -10.32 -36.16 9.16
N VAL A 5 -10.00 -35.83 7.92
CA VAL A 5 -9.10 -34.74 7.56
C VAL A 5 -9.97 -33.55 7.16
N LEU A 6 -9.68 -32.38 7.72
CA LEU A 6 -10.37 -31.14 7.41
C LEU A 6 -9.45 -30.28 6.53
N ASP A 7 -10.03 -29.62 5.54
CA ASP A 7 -9.36 -28.59 4.77
C ASP A 7 -9.65 -27.22 5.41
N PRO A 8 -8.66 -26.54 6.02
CA PRO A 8 -8.84 -25.23 6.62
C PRO A 8 -8.85 -24.10 5.58
N THR A 9 -8.77 -24.40 4.28
CA THR A 9 -8.81 -23.40 3.21
C THR A 9 -10.18 -22.77 3.11
N HIS A 10 -10.22 -21.49 2.78
CA HIS A 10 -11.46 -20.76 2.56
C HIS A 10 -12.31 -21.43 1.46
N GLU A 11 -13.61 -21.66 1.73
CA GLU A 11 -14.51 -22.41 0.83
C GLU A 11 -14.71 -21.72 -0.53
N SER A 12 -14.55 -20.40 -0.58
CA SER A 12 -14.56 -19.66 -1.85
C SER A 12 -13.17 -19.68 -2.49
N LYS A 13 -13.14 -20.03 -3.77
CA LYS A 13 -11.98 -19.73 -4.60
C LYS A 13 -11.91 -18.21 -4.78
N PRO A 14 -10.77 -17.58 -4.48
CA PRO A 14 -10.59 -16.18 -4.84
C PRO A 14 -10.78 -16.04 -6.35
N ALA A 15 -11.42 -14.95 -6.77
CA ALA A 15 -11.52 -14.62 -8.18
C ALA A 15 -10.11 -14.56 -8.78
N GLU A 16 -9.94 -15.05 -10.01
CA GLU A 16 -8.69 -14.88 -10.74
C GLU A 16 -8.40 -13.38 -10.86
N SER A 17 -7.35 -12.93 -10.18
CA SER A 17 -6.87 -11.56 -10.29
C SER A 17 -5.64 -11.55 -11.19
N LYS A 18 -5.60 -10.60 -12.11
CA LYS A 18 -4.37 -10.31 -12.86
C LYS A 18 -3.57 -9.30 -12.06
N LEU A 19 -2.25 -9.46 -12.06
CA LEU A 19 -1.35 -8.46 -11.51
C LEU A 19 -1.53 -7.14 -12.27
N ALA A 20 -1.41 -6.03 -11.54
CA ALA A 20 -1.35 -4.72 -12.17
C ALA A 20 -0.09 -4.65 -13.06
N GLU A 21 -0.23 -3.98 -14.20
CA GLU A 21 0.90 -3.74 -15.08
C GLU A 21 1.94 -2.86 -14.38
N ARG A 22 3.22 -3.08 -14.72
CA ARG A 22 4.31 -2.26 -14.19
C ARG A 22 4.18 -0.84 -14.75
N LEU A 23 4.15 0.14 -13.86
CA LEU A 23 4.22 1.55 -14.26
C LEU A 23 5.57 1.83 -14.92
N GLY A 24 5.54 2.46 -16.10
CA GLY A 24 6.73 2.93 -16.79
C GLY A 24 7.29 4.24 -16.23
N SER A 25 6.45 5.03 -15.53
CA SER A 25 6.81 6.30 -14.90
C SER A 25 5.81 6.65 -13.80
N LEU A 26 6.24 7.50 -12.87
CA LEU A 26 5.38 8.11 -11.85
C LEU A 26 4.85 9.50 -12.25
N GLU A 27 5.28 10.02 -13.39
CA GLU A 27 4.89 11.36 -13.85
C GLU A 27 3.36 11.49 -13.96
N GLY A 28 2.84 12.58 -13.38
CA GLY A 28 1.41 12.88 -13.31
C GLY A 28 0.57 11.91 -12.48
N LYS A 29 1.17 10.96 -11.76
CA LYS A 29 0.43 10.00 -10.92
C LYS A 29 0.13 10.57 -9.53
N THR A 30 -0.90 10.03 -8.90
CA THR A 30 -1.19 10.25 -7.48
C THR A 30 -0.62 9.09 -6.67
N ILE A 31 0.14 9.39 -5.62
CA ILE A 31 0.78 8.41 -4.75
C ILE A 31 0.15 8.47 -3.36
N GLY A 32 -0.27 7.31 -2.84
CA GLY A 32 -0.88 7.19 -1.52
C GLY A 32 0.08 6.63 -0.47
N PHE A 33 0.13 7.25 0.71
CA PHE A 33 0.81 6.72 1.89
C PHE A 33 -0.15 6.55 3.06
N ILE A 34 0.02 5.44 3.79
CA ILE A 34 -0.66 5.21 5.06
C ILE A 34 0.42 5.09 6.14
N SER A 35 0.51 6.09 6.99
CA SER A 35 1.39 6.07 8.16
C SER A 35 0.67 5.45 9.36
N ASN A 36 1.42 4.69 10.16
CA ASN A 36 0.96 4.23 11.48
C ASN A 36 1.05 5.32 12.55
N GLY A 37 1.54 6.52 12.23
CA GLY A 37 1.66 7.61 13.19
C GLY A 37 2.80 7.43 14.21
N LYS A 38 3.79 6.57 13.91
CA LYS A 38 4.97 6.40 14.77
C LYS A 38 5.71 7.73 14.91
N GLU A 39 6.19 8.00 16.12
CA GLU A 39 6.95 9.21 16.42
C GLU A 39 8.17 9.34 15.48
N GLY A 40 8.49 10.58 15.09
CA GLY A 40 9.61 10.87 14.19
C GLY A 40 9.37 10.58 12.69
N THR A 41 8.25 9.96 12.30
CA THR A 41 8.02 9.64 10.87
C THR A 41 7.53 10.81 10.02
N SER A 42 7.06 11.89 10.63
CA SER A 42 6.54 13.06 9.90
C SER A 42 7.57 13.72 8.99
N GLY A 43 8.81 13.92 9.49
CA GLY A 43 9.89 14.52 8.70
C GLY A 43 10.27 13.67 7.49
N TYR A 44 10.28 12.34 7.66
CA TYR A 44 10.53 11.40 6.56
C TYR A 44 9.48 11.52 5.45
N PHE A 45 8.18 11.46 5.80
CA PHE A 45 7.11 11.53 4.79
C PHE A 45 7.02 12.90 4.11
N THR A 46 7.36 13.97 4.83
CA THR A 46 7.46 15.32 4.25
C THR A 46 8.59 15.39 3.22
N HIS A 47 9.76 14.82 3.52
CA HIS A 47 10.87 14.80 2.56
C HIS A 47 10.57 13.90 1.36
N LEU A 48 9.93 12.76 1.60
CA LEU A 48 9.53 11.83 0.54
C LEU A 48 8.51 12.46 -0.43
N ASP A 49 7.50 13.18 0.08
CA ASP A 49 6.55 13.93 -0.76
C ASP A 49 7.28 14.91 -1.68
N ARG A 50 8.20 15.69 -1.11
CA ARG A 50 9.01 16.63 -1.87
C ARG A 50 9.84 15.93 -2.95
N LEU A 51 10.55 14.86 -2.60
CA LEU A 51 11.37 14.09 -3.54
C LEU A 51 10.53 13.55 -4.70
N LEU A 52 9.36 12.97 -4.41
CA LEU A 52 8.47 12.45 -5.46
C LEU A 52 7.99 13.54 -6.41
N ARG A 53 7.62 14.71 -5.88
CA ARG A 53 7.16 15.82 -6.73
C ARG A 53 8.30 16.40 -7.57
N GLN A 54 9.46 16.60 -6.96
CA GLN A 54 10.57 17.32 -7.59
C GLN A 54 11.36 16.45 -8.55
N GLU A 55 11.55 15.16 -8.24
CA GLU A 55 12.40 14.27 -9.03
C GLU A 55 11.60 13.32 -9.92
N PHE A 56 10.35 13.00 -9.56
CA PHE A 56 9.52 12.02 -10.28
C PHE A 56 8.26 12.61 -10.94
N GLY A 57 8.02 13.92 -10.80
CA GLY A 57 6.96 14.63 -11.52
C GLY A 57 5.54 14.16 -11.18
N ILE A 58 5.31 13.60 -9.99
CA ILE A 58 3.98 13.14 -9.58
C ILE A 58 3.01 14.33 -9.47
N ALA A 59 1.71 14.08 -9.63
CA ALA A 59 0.67 15.09 -9.46
C ALA A 59 0.38 15.37 -7.99
N GLU A 60 0.24 14.32 -7.18
CA GLU A 60 -0.25 14.44 -5.81
C GLU A 60 0.25 13.35 -4.89
N VAL A 61 0.50 13.70 -3.63
CA VAL A 61 0.63 12.75 -2.52
C VAL A 61 -0.60 12.80 -1.63
N VAL A 62 -1.25 11.65 -1.45
CA VAL A 62 -2.31 11.44 -0.46
C VAL A 62 -1.71 10.74 0.74
N TRP A 63 -1.34 11.51 1.76
CA TRP A 63 -0.86 10.97 3.03
C TRP A 63 -2.00 10.91 4.05
N ARG A 64 -2.19 9.72 4.64
CA ARG A 64 -3.11 9.48 5.74
C ARG A 64 -2.38 8.84 6.91
N THR A 65 -2.83 9.13 8.12
CA THR A 65 -2.39 8.45 9.34
C THR A 65 -3.55 7.59 9.84
N LYS A 66 -3.26 6.33 10.14
CA LYS A 66 -4.24 5.42 10.75
C LYS A 66 -4.70 5.96 12.10
N SER A 67 -5.99 5.83 12.37
CA SER A 67 -6.58 6.19 13.66
C SER A 67 -6.26 5.18 14.76
N ASN A 68 -5.89 3.95 14.41
CA ASN A 68 -5.45 2.94 15.36
C ASN A 68 -3.93 2.74 15.31
N TYR A 69 -3.32 2.77 16.49
CA TYR A 69 -1.95 2.27 16.68
C TYR A 69 -2.03 0.74 16.69
N SER A 70 -1.16 0.07 15.92
CA SER A 70 -1.08 -1.38 15.90
C SER A 70 -0.32 -1.92 17.10
#